data_AF-A0A4S8JHK8-F1
#
_entry.id   AF-A0A4S8JHK8-F1
#
_cell.length_a   1.000
_cell.length_b   1.000
_cell.length_c   1.000
_cell.angle_alpha   90.00
_cell.angle_beta   90.00
_cell.angle_gamma   90.00
#
_symmetry.space_group_name_H-M   'P 1'
#
loop_
_entity.id
_entity.type
_entity.pdbx_description
1 polymer ?
#
loop_
_entity_poly.entity_id
_entity_poly.type
_entity_poly.pdbx_seq_one_letter_code
_entity_poly.pdbx_strand_id
1 'polypeptide(L)'
;MARTKRVGGATVRWTGRPLISKKRTARSRKAMSCIERKLEVLQELVPNGPSVQELDGLFREAANYIVCLQVQVKVMQILLDELSPKVSDN
;
A
#
# COMPACT_ATOMS: atom_id res chain seq x y z
N MET A 1 60.39 -36.94 13.27
CA MET A 1 59.60 -37.44 12.12
C MET A 1 58.23 -37.87 12.62
N ALA A 2 57.18 -37.03 12.45
CA ALA A 2 55.83 -37.33 12.93
C ALA A 2 55.04 -38.08 11.85
N ARG A 3 54.58 -39.30 12.16
CA ARG A 3 53.72 -40.11 11.28
C ARG A 3 52.26 -39.72 11.48
N THR A 4 51.62 -39.12 10.48
CA THR A 4 50.17 -38.94 10.45
C THR A 4 49.53 -40.12 9.71
N LYS A 5 48.58 -40.81 10.35
CA LYS A 5 47.73 -41.81 9.69
C LYS A 5 46.54 -41.09 9.04
N ARG A 6 46.37 -41.30 7.72
CA ARG A 6 45.17 -40.88 6.98
C ARG A 6 44.13 -42.00 7.03
N VAL A 7 42.93 -41.69 7.52
CA VAL A 7 41.72 -42.51 7.39
C VAL A 7 40.67 -41.69 6.67
N GLY A 8 40.15 -42.22 5.56
CA GLY A 8 38.86 -41.89 4.95
C GLY A 8 38.54 -40.41 4.77
N GLY A 9 38.97 -39.82 3.65
CA GLY A 9 38.56 -38.48 3.25
C GLY A 9 37.12 -38.46 2.72
N ALA A 10 36.16 -38.24 3.61
CA ALA A 10 34.84 -37.70 3.26
C ALA A 10 34.21 -37.06 4.50
N THR A 11 34.55 -35.80 4.78
CA THR A 11 33.77 -35.00 5.73
C THR A 11 32.47 -34.57 5.05
N VAL A 12 31.44 -35.41 5.10
CA VAL A 12 30.07 -34.91 4.90
C VAL A 12 29.71 -34.06 6.11
N ARG A 13 29.91 -32.74 5.97
CA ARG A 13 29.45 -31.77 6.96
C ARG A 13 27.93 -31.67 6.86
N TRP A 14 27.24 -32.42 7.70
CA TRP A 14 25.82 -32.27 7.98
C TRP A 14 25.57 -30.92 8.67
N THR A 15 25.60 -29.83 7.92
CA THR A 15 24.95 -28.58 8.35
C THR A 15 23.67 -28.42 7.56
N GLY A 16 22.66 -29.20 7.95
CA GLY A 16 21.28 -28.90 7.60
C GLY A 16 20.91 -27.54 8.20
N ARG A 17 20.87 -26.50 7.36
CA ARG A 17 20.03 -25.33 7.64
C ARG A 17 18.77 -25.49 6.81
N PRO A 18 17.56 -25.52 7.38
CA PRO A 18 16.36 -25.49 6.58
C PRO A 18 16.34 -24.16 5.80
N LEU A 19 16.30 -24.22 4.47
CA LEU A 19 15.97 -23.10 3.59
C LEU A 19 14.46 -22.77 3.69
N ILE A 20 13.94 -22.67 4.91
CA ILE A 20 12.51 -22.47 5.18
C ILE A 20 12.38 -21.30 6.14
N SER A 21 12.63 -20.09 5.62
CA SER A 21 12.26 -18.83 6.30
C SER A 21 12.33 -17.61 5.36
N LYS A 22 13.12 -17.67 4.28
CA LYS A 22 13.37 -16.49 3.42
C LYS A 22 12.18 -16.07 2.54
N LYS A 23 11.25 -16.99 2.25
CA LYS A 23 10.05 -16.71 1.44
C LYS A 23 8.99 -15.90 2.22
N ARG A 24 8.82 -16.14 3.52
CA ARG A 24 7.80 -15.45 4.35
C ARG A 24 8.17 -13.99 4.60
N THR A 25 9.44 -13.72 4.90
CA THR A 25 9.92 -12.36 5.16
C THR A 25 10.00 -11.48 3.91
N ALA A 26 10.28 -12.05 2.74
CA ALA A 26 10.25 -11.31 1.47
C ALA A 26 8.82 -10.89 1.09
N ARG A 27 7.83 -11.77 1.29
CA ARG A 27 6.42 -11.47 1.01
C ARG A 27 5.87 -10.35 1.91
N SER A 28 6.22 -10.40 3.20
CA SER A 28 5.82 -9.39 4.19
C SER A 28 6.35 -8.00 3.85
N ARG A 29 7.66 -7.90 3.51
CA ARG A 29 8.28 -6.62 3.12
C ARG A 29 7.65 -6.02 1.86
N LYS A 30 7.31 -6.87 0.88
CA LYS A 30 6.64 -6.42 -0.34
C LYS A 30 5.22 -5.90 -0.05
N ALA A 31 4.48 -6.55 0.84
CA ALA A 31 3.15 -6.07 1.27
C ALA A 31 3.23 -4.71 1.97
N MET A 32 4.20 -4.51 2.88
CA MET A 32 4.43 -3.22 3.54
C MET A 32 4.71 -2.10 2.52
N SER A 33 5.59 -2.35 1.54
CA SER A 33 5.87 -1.37 0.48
C SER A 33 4.65 -1.02 -0.38
N CYS A 34 3.70 -1.95 -0.55
CA CYS A 34 2.47 -1.69 -1.27
C CYS A 34 1.49 -0.82 -0.45
N ILE A 35 1.48 -0.97 0.87
CA ILE A 35 0.64 -0.16 1.77
C ILE A 35 1.21 1.26 1.84
N GLU A 36 2.51 1.40 2.06
CA GLU A 36 3.19 2.70 2.08
C GLU A 36 2.91 3.51 0.81
N ARG A 37 3.06 2.89 -0.37
CA ARG A 37 2.77 3.55 -1.65
C ARG A 37 1.30 3.95 -1.82
N LYS A 38 0.37 3.18 -1.26
CA LYS A 38 -1.06 3.55 -1.26
C LYS A 38 -1.34 4.71 -0.30
N LEU A 39 -0.62 4.79 0.82
CA LEU A 39 -0.73 5.89 1.76
C LEU A 39 -0.14 7.18 1.17
N GLU A 40 0.99 7.11 0.47
CA GLU A 40 1.55 8.24 -0.28
C GLU A 40 0.54 8.80 -1.28
N VAL A 41 -0.07 7.93 -2.10
CA VAL A 41 -1.12 8.35 -3.05
C VAL A 41 -2.32 8.95 -2.32
N LEU A 42 -2.72 8.38 -1.19
CA LEU A 42 -3.83 8.93 -0.40
C LEU A 42 -3.49 10.32 0.15
N GLN A 43 -2.26 10.54 0.62
CA GLN A 43 -1.80 11.86 1.07
C GLN A 43 -1.82 12.90 -0.06
N GLU A 44 -1.48 12.51 -1.29
CA GLU A 44 -1.53 13.41 -2.45
C GLU A 44 -2.97 13.78 -2.85
N LEU A 45 -3.93 12.86 -2.65
CA LEU A 45 -5.34 13.07 -3.03
C LEU A 45 -6.14 13.85 -2.00
N VAL A 46 -5.76 13.79 -0.72
CA VAL A 46 -6.53 14.36 0.38
C VAL A 46 -6.04 15.78 0.68
N PRO A 47 -6.93 16.77 0.84
CA PRO A 47 -6.54 18.11 1.24
C PRO A 47 -5.79 18.07 2.58
N ASN A 48 -4.68 18.79 2.66
CA ASN A 48 -3.76 18.76 3.81
C ASN A 48 -3.07 17.41 4.07
N GLY A 49 -3.27 16.39 3.23
CA GLY A 49 -2.73 15.05 3.40
C GLY A 49 -1.22 14.97 3.68
N PRO A 50 -0.34 15.74 3.00
CA PRO A 50 1.10 15.72 3.26
C PRO A 50 1.51 16.24 4.65
N SER A 51 0.62 17.00 5.31
CA SER A 51 0.85 17.53 6.65
C SER A 51 0.36 16.60 7.77
N VAL A 52 -0.41 15.56 7.42
CA VAL A 52 -0.99 14.63 8.39
C VAL A 52 0.00 13.50 8.69
N GLN A 53 0.56 13.52 9.89
CA GLN A 53 1.54 12.52 10.36
C GLN A 53 0.88 11.23 10.85
N GLU A 54 -0.40 11.27 11.25
CA GLU A 54 -1.13 10.15 11.82
C GLU A 54 -2.11 9.51 10.83
N LEU A 55 -2.07 8.17 10.73
CA LEU A 55 -2.92 7.39 9.83
C LEU A 55 -4.41 7.62 10.05
N ASP A 56 -4.86 7.63 11.30
CA ASP A 56 -6.27 7.83 11.64
C ASP A 56 -6.75 9.23 11.25
N GLY A 57 -5.88 10.24 11.42
CA GLY A 57 -6.12 11.60 10.93
C GLY A 57 -6.28 11.63 9.41
N LEU A 58 -5.42 10.93 8.67
CA LEU A 58 -5.45 10.89 7.21
C LEU A 58 -6.74 10.21 6.71
N PHE A 59 -7.15 9.11 7.32
CA PHE A 59 -8.39 8.42 6.97
C PHE A 59 -9.63 9.26 7.31
N ARG A 60 -9.62 9.98 8.44
CA ARG A 60 -10.70 10.89 8.80
C ARG A 60 -10.83 12.04 7.81
N GLU A 61 -9.71 12.65 7.44
CA GLU A 61 -9.71 13.74 6.46
C GLU A 61 -10.15 13.25 5.08
N ALA A 62 -9.71 12.06 4.67
CA ALA A 62 -10.17 11.41 3.44
C ALA A 62 -11.69 11.17 3.45
N ALA A 63 -12.23 10.64 4.56
CA ALA A 63 -13.67 10.42 4.70
C ALA A 63 -14.46 11.72 4.62
N ASN A 64 -14.01 12.76 5.31
CA ASN A 64 -14.62 14.09 5.25
C ASN A 64 -14.57 14.65 3.81
N TYR A 65 -13.42 14.52 3.14
CA TYR A 65 -13.26 15.02 1.79
C TYR A 65 -14.16 14.30 0.77
N ILE A 66 -14.33 12.98 0.91
CA ILE A 66 -15.29 12.21 0.10
C ILE A 66 -16.71 12.77 0.26
N VAL A 67 -17.15 13.05 1.50
CA VAL A 67 -18.48 13.63 1.75
C VAL A 67 -18.60 15.02 1.11
N CYS A 68 -17.57 15.87 1.25
CA CYS A 68 -17.55 17.19 0.62
C CYS A 68 -17.66 17.11 -0.91
N LEU A 69 -16.88 16.22 -1.54
CA LEU A 69 -16.94 15.98 -2.99
C LEU A 69 -18.33 15.50 -3.43
N GLN A 70 -18.95 14.60 -2.68
CA GLN A 70 -20.31 14.14 -2.99
C GLN A 70 -21.33 15.29 -2.96
N VAL A 71 -21.23 16.19 -1.98
CA VAL A 71 -22.11 17.36 -1.91
C VAL A 71 -21.84 18.31 -3.08
N GLN A 72 -20.56 18.59 -3.40
CA GLN A 72 -20.19 19.45 -4.52
C GLN A 72 -20.74 18.92 -5.85
N VAL A 73 -20.58 17.62 -6.12
CA VAL A 73 -21.11 16.98 -7.33
C VAL A 73 -22.64 17.08 -7.37
N LYS A 74 -23.35 16.83 -6.27
CA LYS A 74 -24.81 16.96 -6.21
C LYS A 74 -25.27 18.39 -6.51
N VAL A 75 -24.62 19.40 -5.94
CA VAL A 75 -24.95 20.80 -6.21
C VAL A 75 -24.72 21.12 -7.69
N MET A 76 -23.61 20.65 -8.27
CA MET A 76 -23.29 20.88 -9.67
C MET A 76 -24.28 20.17 -10.62
N GLN A 77 -24.76 18.98 -10.25
CA GLN A 77 -25.83 18.28 -10.96
C GLN A 77 -27.15 19.06 -10.94
N ILE A 78 -27.57 19.55 -9.77
CA ILE A 78 -28.78 20.37 -9.66
C ILE A 78 -28.66 21.63 -10.52
N LEU A 79 -27.52 22.32 -10.44
CA LEU A 79 -27.28 23.51 -11.27
C LEU A 79 -27.31 23.17 -12.77
N LEU A 80 -26.75 22.03 -13.16
CA LEU A 80 -26.79 21.57 -14.55
C LEU A 80 -28.22 21.23 -14.99
N ASP A 81 -29.04 20.61 -14.14
CA ASP A 81 -30.42 20.27 -14.46
C ASP A 81 -31.31 21.51 -14.61
N GLU A 82 -31.07 22.55 -13.80
CA GLU A 82 -31.80 23.82 -13.88
C GLU A 82 -31.34 24.70 -15.05
N LEU A 83 -30.03 24.69 -15.37
CA LEU A 83 -29.46 25.51 -16.44
C LEU A 83 -29.45 24.81 -17.79
N SER A 84 -29.59 23.48 -17.82
CA SER A 84 -29.71 22.74 -19.07
C SER A 84 -31.03 23.15 -19.73
N PRO A 85 -31.00 23.68 -20.96
CA PRO A 85 -32.22 23.94 -21.68
C PRO A 85 -32.98 22.62 -21.78
N LYS A 86 -34.19 22.58 -21.22
CA LYS A 86 -35.13 21.51 -21.54
C LYS A 86 -35.38 21.63 -23.03
N VAL A 87 -34.63 20.86 -23.81
CA VAL A 87 -34.95 20.58 -25.20
C VAL A 87 -36.35 20.00 -25.12
N SER A 88 -37.35 20.87 -25.30
CA SER A 88 -38.72 20.44 -25.50
C SER A 88 -38.66 19.65 -26.79
N ASP A 89 -38.67 18.33 -26.66
CA ASP A 89 -39.00 17.43 -27.75
C ASP A 89 -40.31 17.94 -28.36
N ASN A 90 -40.22 18.38 -29.61
CA ASN A 90 -41.31 18.83 -30.46
C ASN A 90 -41.53 17.77 -31.55
#